data_AF-A0A9X1M8W3-F1
#
_entry.id   AF-A0A9X1M8W3-F1
#
_cell.length_a   1.000
_cell.length_b   1.000
_cell.length_c   1.000
_cell.angle_alpha   90.00
_cell.angle_beta   90.00
_cell.angle_gamma   90.00
#
_symmetry.space_group_name_H-M   'P 1'
#
loop_
_entity.id
_entity.type
_entity.pdbx_description
1 polymer ?
#
loop_
_entity_poly.entity_id
_entity_poly.type
_entity_poly.pdbx_seq_one_letter_code
_entity_poly.pdbx_strand_id
1 'polypeptide(L)' 'MSVENAPLEPAAAEPLLSVLAGNPTAEELAALTAVVAGLGSQAPAPAVRQPYRAWARRRMLSLAPTPGPGSWRRSFR' A
#
# COMPACT_ATOMS: atom_id res chain seq x y z
N MET A 1 -8.81 49.12 1.23
CA MET A 1 -8.77 47.84 0.50
C MET A 1 -7.87 46.89 1.29
N SER A 2 -8.44 46.19 2.27
CA SER A 2 -7.73 45.12 2.99
C SER A 2 -8.32 43.81 2.48
N VAL A 3 -7.51 43.05 1.74
CA VAL A 3 -7.88 41.68 1.36
C VAL A 3 -7.32 40.80 2.47
N GLU A 4 -8.23 40.37 3.35
CA GLU A 4 -7.99 39.34 4.36
C GLU A 4 -7.58 38.06 3.62
N ASN A 5 -6.32 37.64 3.75
CA ASN A 5 -5.84 36.40 3.16
C ASN A 5 -6.25 35.26 4.10
N ALA A 6 -7.46 34.74 3.93
CA ALA A 6 -7.94 33.58 4.66
C ALA A 6 -7.09 32.34 4.28
N PRO A 7 -6.67 31.50 5.24
CA PRO A 7 -5.95 30.28 4.92
C PRO A 7 -6.84 29.37 4.07
N LEU A 8 -6.28 28.91 2.94
CA LEU A 8 -6.89 27.89 2.10
C LEU A 8 -6.96 26.57 2.91
N GLU A 9 -8.08 26.33 3.56
CA GLU A 9 -8.41 25.02 4.13
C GLU A 9 -8.35 24.00 2.97
N PRO A 10 -7.42 23.01 3.00
CA PRO A 10 -7.36 22.01 1.96
C PRO A 10 -8.63 21.19 2.01
N ALA A 11 -9.48 21.35 0.98
CA ALA A 11 -10.65 20.51 0.79
C ALA A 11 -10.25 19.05 0.98
N ALA A 12 -10.96 18.34 1.86
CA ALA A 12 -10.59 17.00 2.32
C ALA A 12 -10.51 16.01 1.14
N ALA A 13 -9.32 15.90 0.55
CA ALA A 13 -8.99 14.89 -0.43
C ALA A 13 -9.03 13.52 0.26
N GLU A 14 -9.47 12.49 -0.46
CA GLU A 14 -9.41 11.13 0.06
C GLU A 14 -7.96 10.81 0.48
N PRO A 15 -7.76 10.25 1.69
CA PRO A 15 -6.42 9.99 2.19
C PRO A 15 -5.72 8.92 1.33
N LEU A 16 -4.49 9.20 0.92
CA LEU A 16 -3.70 8.27 0.09
C LEU A 16 -3.45 6.91 0.78
N LEU A 17 -3.39 6.90 2.11
CA LEU A 17 -3.17 5.71 2.93
C LEU A 17 -3.76 5.92 4.34
N SER A 18 -4.23 4.84 4.97
CA SER A 18 -4.85 4.83 6.30
C SER A 18 -4.23 3.77 7.21
N VAL A 19 -3.99 4.11 8.48
CA VAL A 19 -3.50 3.15 9.48
C VAL A 19 -4.69 2.46 10.14
N LEU A 20 -4.82 1.15 9.94
CA LEU A 20 -5.93 0.36 10.51
C LEU A 20 -5.61 -0.23 11.88
N ALA A 21 -4.33 -0.39 12.22
CA ALA A 21 -3.88 -0.97 13.48
C ALA A 21 -2.48 -0.47 13.88
N GLY A 22 -2.21 -0.47 15.19
CA GLY A 22 -0.95 0.03 15.76
C GLY A 22 -0.92 1.55 15.96
N ASN A 23 0.21 2.06 16.45
CA ASN A 23 0.46 3.49 16.62
C ASN A 23 1.87 3.82 16.09
N PRO A 24 2.04 3.91 14.75
CA PRO A 24 3.34 4.15 14.14
C PRO A 24 3.86 5.54 14.52
N THR A 25 5.18 5.68 14.60
CA THR A 25 5.78 6.99 14.86
C THR A 25 5.70 7.87 13.60
N ALA A 26 5.89 9.17 13.78
CA ALA A 26 5.88 10.11 12.66
C ALA A 26 7.00 9.80 11.65
N GLU A 27 8.15 9.33 12.13
CA GLU A 27 9.31 8.96 11.32
C GLU A 27 9.00 7.74 10.45
N GLU A 28 8.28 6.75 10.97
CA GLU A 28 7.87 5.56 10.22
C GLU A 28 6.87 5.92 9.11
N LEU A 29 5.93 6.82 9.39
CA LEU A 29 5.00 7.34 8.37
C LEU A 29 5.74 8.15 7.28
N ALA A 30 6.70 8.99 7.67
CA ALA A 30 7.52 9.74 6.72
C ALA A 30 8.35 8.81 5.81
N ALA A 31 8.96 7.77 6.39
CA ALA A 31 9.72 6.78 5.62
C ALA A 31 8.82 6.02 4.63
N LEU A 32 7.64 5.56 5.07
CA LEU A 32 6.69 4.85 4.22
C LEU A 32 6.18 5.73 3.06
N THR A 33 5.81 6.98 3.35
CA THR A 33 5.33 7.92 2.33
C THR A 33 6.41 8.23 1.28
N ALA A 34 7.67 8.39 1.69
CA ALA A 34 8.78 8.57 0.76
C ALA A 34 8.95 7.39 -0.20
N VAL A 35 8.80 6.15 0.29
CA VAL A 35 8.84 4.94 -0.54
C VAL A 35 7.68 4.91 -1.54
N VAL A 36 6.45 5.17 -1.08
CA VAL A 36 5.25 5.16 -1.95
C VAL A 36 5.37 6.24 -3.03
N ALA A 37 5.82 7.44 -2.69
CA ALA A 37 6.05 8.52 -3.65
C ALA A 37 7.12 8.12 -4.70
N GLY A 38 8.18 7.42 -4.29
CA GLY A 38 9.23 6.93 -5.19
C GLY A 38 8.73 5.89 -6.20
N LEU A 39 7.82 5.00 -5.80
CA LEU A 39 7.24 3.99 -6.70
C LEU A 39 6.40 4.60 -7.83
N GLY A 40 5.68 5.69 -7.56
CA GLY A 40 4.88 6.40 -8.56
C GLY A 40 5.71 7.13 -9.62
N SER A 41 6.99 7.39 -9.36
CA SER A 41 7.89 8.11 -10.26
C SER A 41 8.63 7.20 -11.26
N GLN A 42 8.49 5.88 -11.16
CA GLN A 42 9.26 4.94 -11.98
C GLN A 42 8.60 4.72 -13.35
N ALA A 43 9.37 4.87 -14.44
CA ALA A 43 8.92 4.55 -15.78
C ALA A 43 8.47 3.08 -15.88
N PRO A 44 7.42 2.75 -16.66
CA PRO A 44 6.89 1.41 -16.74
C PRO A 44 7.97 0.44 -17.20
N ALA A 45 8.39 -0.46 -16.30
CA ALA A 45 9.25 -1.58 -16.65
C ALA A 45 8.49 -2.53 -17.58
N PRO A 46 9.18 -3.23 -18.51
CA PRO A 46 8.54 -4.22 -19.36
C PRO A 46 7.83 -5.27 -18.48
N ALA A 47 6.61 -5.63 -18.87
CA ALA A 47 5.77 -6.55 -18.11
C ALA A 47 6.47 -7.90 -17.94
N VAL A 48 7.14 -8.10 -16.80
CA VAL A 48 7.63 -9.40 -16.37
C VAL A 48 6.39 -10.26 -16.14
N ARG A 49 6.32 -11.40 -16.85
CA ARG A 49 5.22 -12.36 -16.73
C ARG A 49 5.10 -12.75 -15.26
N GLN A 50 4.04 -12.28 -14.60
CA GLN A 50 3.90 -12.46 -13.15
C GLN A 50 3.86 -13.96 -12.82
N PRO A 51 4.72 -14.42 -11.91
CA PRO A 51 4.64 -15.80 -11.43
C PRO A 51 3.30 -16.04 -10.72
N TYR A 52 2.89 -17.30 -10.82
CA TYR A 52 1.51 -17.72 -10.88
C TYR A 52 0.74 -17.55 -9.56
N ARG A 53 -0.52 -17.14 -9.68
CA ARG A 53 -1.49 -16.77 -8.62
C ARG A 53 -1.81 -17.89 -7.60
N ALA A 54 -0.83 -18.30 -6.79
CA ALA A 54 -1.03 -19.36 -5.80
C ALA A 54 -2.11 -19.00 -4.76
N TRP A 55 -2.14 -17.73 -4.35
CA TRP A 55 -3.14 -17.22 -3.41
C TRP A 55 -4.52 -17.07 -4.06
N ALA A 56 -4.61 -16.44 -5.25
CA ALA A 56 -5.91 -16.24 -5.91
C ALA A 56 -6.57 -17.59 -6.25
N ARG A 57 -5.78 -18.59 -6.69
CA ARG A 57 -6.27 -19.95 -6.93
C ARG A 57 -6.82 -20.59 -5.65
N ARG A 58 -6.16 -20.45 -4.49
CA ARG A 58 -6.69 -20.96 -3.21
C ARG A 58 -8.01 -20.32 -2.83
N ARG A 59 -8.12 -19.00 -3.01
CA ARG A 59 -9.34 -18.25 -2.71
C ARG A 59 -10.50 -18.73 -3.60
N MET A 60 -10.26 -18.94 -4.90
CA MET A 60 -11.28 -19.48 -5.82
C MET A 60 -11.72 -20.91 -5.46
N LEU A 61 -10.81 -21.71 -4.91
CA LEU A 61 -11.07 -23.09 -4.51
C LEU A 61 -11.54 -23.23 -3.05
N SER A 62 -11.76 -22.12 -2.33
CA SER A 62 -12.11 -22.11 -0.90
C SER A 62 -11.22 -23.02 -0.03
N LEU A 63 -9.94 -23.14 -0.40
CA LEU A 63 -9.01 -24.00 0.31
C LEU A 63 -8.69 -23.41 1.68
N ALA A 64 -8.80 -24.24 2.72
CA ALA A 64 -8.41 -23.86 4.06
C ALA A 64 -6.92 -23.41 4.10
N PRO A 65 -6.57 -22.41 4.94
CA PRO A 65 -5.18 -22.06 5.18
C PRO A 65 -4.41 -23.29 5.64
N THR A 66 -3.22 -23.52 5.11
CA THR A 66 -2.33 -24.56 5.63
C THR A 66 -1.48 -23.93 6.75
N PRO A 67 -1.77 -24.19 8.03
CA PRO A 67 -0.93 -23.69 9.11
C PRO A 67 0.44 -24.37 9.07
N GLY A 68 1.48 -23.65 9.48
CA GLY A 68 2.82 -24.22 9.65
C GLY A 68 3.95 -23.38 9.07
N PRO A 69 5.21 -23.70 9.42
CA PRO A 69 6.40 -22.97 8.98
C PRO A 69 6.49 -22.91 7.45
N GLY A 70 6.69 -21.71 6.92
CA GLY A 70 6.85 -21.50 5.47
C GLY A 70 5.54 -21.49 4.66
N SER A 71 4.37 -21.65 5.29
CA SER A 71 3.06 -21.44 4.65
C SER A 71 2.96 -20.05 3.99
N TRP A 72 3.48 -19.03 4.68
CA TRP A 72 3.46 -17.66 4.20
C TRP A 72 4.37 -17.41 2.98
N ARG A 73 5.45 -18.20 2.83
CA ARG A 73 6.35 -18.13 1.65
C ARG A 73 5.65 -18.49 0.33
N ARG A 74 4.51 -19.19 0.40
CA ARG A 74 3.68 -19.54 -0.77
C ARG A 74 2.66 -18.46 -1.13
N SER A 75 2.56 -17.40 -0.33
CA SER A 75 1.67 -16.26 -0.57
C SER A 75 2.35 -15.12 -1.34
N PHE A 76 3.69 -15.13 -1.42
CA PHE A 76 4.51 -14.06 -1.98
C PHE A 76 5.34 -14.50 -3.21
N ARG A 77 4.95 -15.56 -3.91
CA ARG A 77 5.58 -15.99 -5.17
C ARG A 77 4.57 -16.08 -6.30
#